data_AF-A0A978V3J0-F1
#
_entry.id   AF-A0A978V3J0-F1
#
_cell.length_a   1.000
_cell.length_b   1.000
_cell.length_c   1.000
_cell.angle_alpha   90.00
_cell.angle_beta   90.00
_cell.angle_gamma   90.00
#
_symmetry.space_group_name_H-M   'P 1'
#
loop_
_entity.id
_entity.type
_entity.pdbx_description
1 polymer ?
#
loop_
_entity_poly.entity_id
_entity_poly.type
_entity_poly.pdbx_seq_one_letter_code
_entity_poly.pdbx_strand_id
1 'polypeptide(L)'
;MRMKELRELALAYRKAPINNIEPVLKEFFEEMDPQKKGFVAFKEFSVYMENLGRPELCSEEFFSKLNQDGSGKLDDMDVVTLFYIVHSRLPFCNSCKKFIEGTSYLVCVKCFHGNNNGKTDANEESFNVCTTCYLDEKFKHHHNEFLDPNLLLRHLRMMQIVANSSTPSATDPVVADNSSNLSANNQLKAGSSSKSINQTSFIVALELALGVGNFIGCSIM
;
A
#
# COMPACT_ATOMS: atom_id res chain seq x y z
N MET A 1 -11.78 -14.44 -0.19
CA MET A 1 -11.65 -13.80 -1.50
C MET A 1 -10.71 -14.63 -2.35
N ARG A 2 -11.14 -14.89 -3.58
CA ARG A 2 -10.43 -15.65 -4.62
C ARG A 2 -10.03 -14.66 -5.72
N MET A 3 -9.10 -15.04 -6.61
CA MET A 3 -8.68 -14.18 -7.74
C MET A 3 -9.83 -13.51 -8.51
N LYS A 4 -10.97 -14.18 -8.70
CA LYS A 4 -12.15 -13.59 -9.34
C LYS A 4 -12.70 -12.36 -8.58
N GLU A 5 -12.89 -12.49 -7.27
CA GLU A 5 -13.39 -11.38 -6.43
C GLU A 5 -12.37 -10.24 -6.38
N LEU A 6 -11.07 -10.56 -6.42
CA LEU A 6 -9.99 -9.58 -6.46
C LEU A 6 -10.01 -8.75 -7.76
N ARG A 7 -10.31 -9.38 -8.90
CA ARG A 7 -10.52 -8.68 -10.19
C ARG A 7 -11.70 -7.74 -10.16
N GLU A 8 -12.82 -8.20 -9.61
CA GLU A 8 -14.02 -7.37 -9.46
C GLU A 8 -13.71 -6.15 -8.59
N LEU A 9 -12.94 -6.33 -7.52
CA LEU A 9 -12.48 -5.24 -6.66
C LEU A 9 -11.52 -4.30 -7.37
N ALA A 10 -10.55 -4.81 -8.14
CA ALA A 10 -9.62 -4.00 -8.93
C ALA A 10 -10.36 -3.17 -9.99
N LEU A 11 -11.36 -3.75 -10.65
CA LEU A 11 -12.22 -3.02 -11.59
C LEU A 11 -13.04 -1.92 -10.91
N ALA A 12 -13.57 -2.20 -9.72
CA ALA A 12 -14.26 -1.20 -8.92
C ALA A 12 -13.32 -0.06 -8.48
N TYR A 13 -12.09 -0.40 -8.08
CA TYR A 13 -11.05 0.56 -7.72
C TYR A 13 -10.68 1.48 -8.88
N ARG A 14 -10.53 0.93 -10.10
CA ARG A 14 -10.30 1.70 -11.34
C ARG A 14 -11.44 2.64 -11.69
N LYS A 15 -12.69 2.19 -11.52
CA LYS A 15 -13.90 2.97 -11.87
C LYS A 15 -14.28 4.02 -10.83
N ALA A 16 -13.71 3.97 -9.62
CA ALA A 16 -14.10 4.86 -8.54
C ALA A 16 -13.73 6.32 -8.89
N PRO A 17 -14.68 7.28 -8.86
CA PRO A 17 -14.42 8.67 -9.25
C PRO A 17 -13.34 9.38 -8.43
N ILE A 18 -13.10 8.91 -7.20
CA ILE A 18 -12.07 9.42 -6.29
C ILE A 18 -10.65 9.03 -6.73
N ASN A 19 -10.52 7.99 -7.55
CA ASN A 19 -9.25 7.44 -7.99
C ASN A 19 -8.96 7.92 -9.41
N ASN A 20 -8.17 8.98 -9.57
CA ASN A 20 -7.65 9.36 -10.89
C ASN A 20 -6.43 8.51 -11.26
N ILE A 21 -6.62 7.20 -11.39
CA ILE A 21 -5.51 6.24 -11.55
C ILE A 21 -5.20 5.87 -13.00
N GLU A 22 -6.04 6.25 -13.97
CA GLU A 22 -5.84 5.87 -15.39
C GLU A 22 -4.46 6.27 -15.95
N PRO A 23 -3.92 7.48 -15.69
CA PRO A 23 -2.59 7.84 -16.19
C PRO A 23 -1.48 6.94 -15.62
N VAL A 24 -1.59 6.62 -14.32
CA VAL A 24 -0.61 5.79 -13.60
C VAL A 24 -0.71 4.33 -14.04
N LEU A 25 -1.93 3.82 -14.23
CA LEU A 25 -2.17 2.47 -14.74
C LEU A 25 -1.64 2.31 -16.17
N LYS A 26 -1.82 3.33 -17.01
CA LYS A 26 -1.26 3.34 -18.37
C LYS A 26 0.26 3.28 -18.35
N GLU A 27 0.90 4.10 -17.53
CA GLU A 27 2.37 4.08 -17.36
C GLU A 27 2.83 2.71 -16.87
N PHE A 28 2.16 2.15 -15.86
CA PHE A 28 2.43 0.81 -15.33
C PHE A 28 2.36 -0.28 -16.41
N PHE A 29 1.38 -0.22 -17.32
CA PHE A 29 1.28 -1.14 -18.45
C PHE A 29 2.42 -0.92 -19.46
N GLU A 30 2.68 0.34 -19.86
CA GLU A 30 3.68 0.67 -20.86
C GLU A 30 5.11 0.31 -20.45
N GLU A 31 5.44 0.44 -19.16
CA GLU A 31 6.73 -0.01 -18.64
C GLU A 31 6.88 -1.53 -18.65
N MET A 32 5.77 -2.25 -18.46
CA MET A 32 5.75 -3.71 -18.42
C MET A 32 5.68 -4.35 -19.82
N ASP A 33 5.10 -3.66 -20.81
CA ASP A 33 5.08 -4.04 -22.23
C ASP A 33 5.93 -3.07 -23.08
N PRO A 34 7.27 -3.08 -22.93
CA PRO A 34 8.14 -2.15 -23.65
C PRO A 34 8.12 -2.35 -25.17
N GLN A 35 7.69 -3.53 -25.63
CA GLN A 35 7.55 -3.86 -27.05
C GLN A 35 6.18 -3.46 -27.63
N LYS A 36 5.26 -2.93 -26.81
CA LYS A 36 3.92 -2.45 -27.20
C LYS A 36 3.11 -3.50 -27.97
N LYS A 37 3.13 -4.75 -27.49
CA LYS A 37 2.38 -5.86 -28.08
C LYS A 37 0.90 -5.82 -27.70
N GLY A 38 0.53 -5.03 -26.68
CA GLY A 38 -0.81 -4.97 -26.11
C GLY A 38 -1.09 -6.10 -25.10
N PHE A 39 -0.05 -6.84 -24.69
CA PHE A 39 -0.12 -7.89 -23.67
C PHE A 39 1.26 -8.10 -23.05
N VAL A 40 1.28 -8.61 -21.82
CA VAL A 40 2.53 -8.89 -21.10
C VAL A 40 2.78 -10.39 -21.04
N ALA A 41 3.96 -10.84 -21.48
CA ALA A 41 4.39 -12.23 -21.32
C ALA A 41 5.10 -12.44 -19.96
N PHE A 42 5.16 -13.68 -19.48
CA PHE A 42 5.80 -14.01 -18.18
C PHE A 42 7.22 -13.43 -18.02
N LYS A 43 8.04 -13.47 -19.08
CA LYS A 43 9.41 -12.92 -19.04
C LYS A 43 9.42 -11.41 -18.76
N GLU A 44 8.52 -10.65 -19.37
CA GLU A 44 8.43 -9.20 -19.18
C GLU A 44 7.90 -8.88 -17.79
N PHE A 45 6.85 -9.59 -17.38
CA PHE A 45 6.31 -9.52 -16.02
C PHE A 45 7.39 -9.77 -14.96
N SER A 46 8.17 -10.86 -15.07
CA SER A 46 9.19 -11.23 -14.08
C SER A 46 10.28 -10.19 -13.98
N VAL A 47 10.79 -9.70 -15.12
CA VAL A 47 11.81 -8.64 -15.15
C VAL A 47 11.28 -7.35 -14.52
N TYR A 48 10.03 -6.99 -14.84
CA TYR A 48 9.41 -5.80 -14.27
C TYR A 48 9.25 -5.91 -12.75
N MET A 49 8.77 -7.05 -12.24
CA MET A 49 8.60 -7.27 -10.79
C MET A 49 9.92 -7.28 -10.02
N GLU A 50 10.99 -7.85 -10.59
CA GLU A 50 12.34 -7.77 -10.02
C GLU A 50 12.80 -6.32 -9.91
N ASN A 51 12.65 -5.54 -10.98
CA ASN A 51 13.04 -4.13 -11.01
C ASN A 51 12.19 -3.27 -10.06
N LEU A 52 10.93 -3.63 -9.87
CA LEU A 52 10.03 -3.00 -8.90
C LEU A 52 10.39 -3.34 -7.44
N GLY A 53 11.33 -4.28 -7.21
CA GLY A 53 11.70 -4.73 -5.87
C GLY A 53 10.64 -5.63 -5.24
N ARG A 54 9.84 -6.32 -6.05
CA ARG A 54 8.79 -7.26 -5.61
C ARG A 54 9.07 -8.69 -6.12
N PRO A 55 10.25 -9.27 -5.83
CA PRO A 55 10.64 -10.58 -6.36
C PRO A 55 9.71 -11.72 -5.95
N GLU A 56 8.97 -11.58 -4.85
CA GLU A 56 7.97 -12.56 -4.41
C GLU A 56 6.78 -12.69 -5.38
N LEU A 57 6.55 -11.70 -6.24
CA LEU A 57 5.54 -11.76 -7.30
C LEU A 57 6.03 -12.50 -8.55
N CYS A 58 7.34 -12.73 -8.72
CA CYS A 58 7.92 -13.26 -9.97
C CYS A 58 7.64 -14.76 -10.25
N SER A 59 6.92 -15.45 -9.37
CA SER A 59 6.67 -16.89 -9.55
C SER A 59 5.71 -17.19 -10.72
N GLU A 60 5.97 -18.28 -11.45
CA GLU A 60 5.04 -18.79 -12.48
C GLU A 60 3.66 -19.16 -11.89
N GLU A 61 3.63 -19.63 -10.63
CA GLU A 61 2.38 -19.92 -9.92
C GLU A 61 1.52 -18.65 -9.80
N PHE A 62 2.13 -17.54 -9.36
CA PHE A 62 1.42 -16.27 -9.22
C PHE A 62 1.02 -15.69 -10.57
N PHE A 63 1.89 -15.73 -11.57
CA PHE A 63 1.55 -15.32 -12.93
C PHE A 63 0.35 -16.11 -13.48
N SER A 64 0.33 -17.43 -13.26
CA SER A 64 -0.77 -18.28 -13.71
C SER A 64 -2.09 -17.96 -13.01
N LYS A 65 -2.05 -17.50 -11.75
CA LYS A 65 -3.24 -16.99 -11.04
C LYS A 65 -3.77 -15.68 -11.63
N LEU A 66 -2.86 -14.83 -12.13
CA LEU A 66 -3.21 -13.61 -12.86
C LEU A 66 -3.61 -13.86 -14.30
N ASN A 67 -3.19 -14.93 -14.95
CA ASN A 67 -3.55 -15.25 -16.33
C ASN A 67 -4.82 -16.12 -16.34
N GLN A 68 -5.99 -15.50 -16.14
CA GLN A 68 -7.24 -16.23 -15.88
C GLN A 68 -7.70 -17.07 -17.07
N ASP A 69 -7.51 -16.58 -18.29
CA ASP A 69 -7.92 -17.27 -19.51
C ASP A 69 -6.93 -18.38 -19.94
N GLY A 70 -5.78 -18.48 -19.27
CA GLY A 70 -4.75 -19.46 -19.54
C GLY A 70 -4.01 -19.23 -20.86
N SER A 71 -4.13 -18.04 -21.47
CA SER A 71 -3.51 -17.71 -22.76
C SER A 71 -1.98 -17.66 -22.72
N GLY A 72 -1.41 -17.53 -21.52
CA GLY A 72 0.03 -17.36 -21.30
C GLY A 72 0.46 -15.90 -21.38
N LYS A 73 -0.51 -14.98 -21.41
CA LYS A 73 -0.34 -13.54 -21.60
C LYS A 73 -1.26 -12.82 -20.62
N LEU A 74 -0.79 -11.71 -20.04
CA LEU A 74 -1.64 -10.84 -19.25
C LEU A 74 -2.29 -9.80 -20.14
N ASP A 75 -3.62 -9.74 -20.10
CA ASP A 75 -4.42 -8.71 -20.76
C ASP A 75 -4.59 -7.44 -19.90
N ASP A 76 -5.37 -6.46 -20.38
CA ASP A 76 -5.64 -5.22 -19.63
C ASP A 76 -6.22 -5.48 -18.23
N MET A 77 -7.15 -6.42 -18.11
CA MET A 77 -7.81 -6.71 -16.84
C MET A 77 -6.90 -7.47 -15.87
N ASP A 78 -6.02 -8.31 -16.38
CA ASP A 78 -4.96 -8.95 -15.60
C ASP A 78 -4.00 -7.91 -15.03
N VAL A 79 -3.57 -6.94 -15.85
CA VAL A 79 -2.66 -5.87 -15.43
C VAL A 79 -3.32 -4.91 -14.44
N VAL A 80 -4.61 -4.58 -14.62
CA VAL A 80 -5.39 -3.81 -13.62
C VAL A 80 -5.41 -4.53 -12.27
N THR A 81 -5.58 -5.84 -12.28
CA THR A 81 -5.62 -6.66 -11.06
C THR A 81 -4.25 -6.69 -10.38
N LEU A 82 -3.19 -6.85 -11.16
CA LEU A 82 -1.82 -6.78 -10.69
C LEU A 82 -1.48 -5.40 -10.11
N PHE A 83 -1.87 -4.32 -10.79
CA PHE A 83 -1.71 -2.95 -10.29
C PHE A 83 -2.36 -2.80 -8.92
N TYR A 84 -3.61 -3.26 -8.78
CA TYR A 84 -4.31 -3.24 -7.49
C TYR A 84 -3.55 -4.03 -6.41
N ILE A 85 -3.06 -5.23 -6.70
CA ILE A 85 -2.29 -6.07 -5.76
C ILE A 85 -1.02 -5.36 -5.28
N VAL A 86 -0.24 -4.83 -6.23
CA VAL A 86 1.01 -4.13 -5.96
C VAL A 86 0.74 -2.88 -5.14
N HIS A 87 -0.24 -2.08 -5.57
CA HIS A 87 -0.53 -0.78 -4.99
C HIS A 87 -1.14 -0.88 -3.59
N SER A 88 -2.11 -1.77 -3.39
CA SER A 88 -2.70 -2.03 -2.07
C SER A 88 -1.82 -2.88 -1.14
N ARG A 89 -0.64 -3.29 -1.62
CA ARG A 89 0.32 -4.15 -0.90
C ARG A 89 -0.33 -5.41 -0.33
N LEU A 90 -1.12 -6.11 -1.15
CA LEU A 90 -1.72 -7.36 -0.69
C LEU A 90 -0.63 -8.35 -0.26
N PRO A 91 -0.79 -9.00 0.91
CA PRO A 91 0.32 -9.66 1.54
C PRO A 91 0.55 -11.08 1.04
N PHE A 92 1.77 -11.55 1.27
CA PHE A 92 2.13 -12.95 1.24
C PHE A 92 2.16 -13.51 2.65
N CYS A 93 1.93 -14.80 2.81
CA CYS A 93 2.12 -15.44 4.11
C CYS A 93 3.60 -15.52 4.46
N ASN A 94 4.01 -14.92 5.57
CA ASN A 94 5.40 -14.95 6.05
C ASN A 94 5.90 -16.37 6.38
N SER A 95 5.00 -17.34 6.61
CA SER A 95 5.33 -18.76 6.80
C SER A 95 5.47 -19.50 5.46
N CYS A 96 4.36 -19.77 4.75
CA CYS A 96 4.39 -20.63 3.57
C CYS A 96 4.77 -19.91 2.26
N LYS A 97 5.00 -18.59 2.31
CA LYS A 97 5.39 -17.72 1.18
C LYS A 97 4.39 -17.71 0.01
N LYS A 98 3.17 -18.21 0.21
CA LYS A 98 2.10 -18.14 -0.78
C LYS A 98 1.38 -16.80 -0.71
N PHE A 99 0.99 -16.31 -1.89
CA PHE A 99 0.13 -15.13 -2.01
C PHE A 99 -1.21 -15.36 -1.32
N ILE A 100 -1.68 -14.36 -0.56
CA ILE A 100 -2.95 -14.42 0.15
C ILE A 100 -3.99 -13.73 -0.73
N GLU A 101 -4.79 -14.52 -1.45
CA GLU A 101 -5.78 -14.06 -2.43
C GLU A 101 -6.99 -13.32 -1.84
N GLY A 102 -6.99 -13.02 -0.53
CA GLY A 102 -8.14 -12.44 0.14
C GLY A 102 -7.93 -11.96 1.57
N THR A 103 -9.03 -11.69 2.28
CA THR A 103 -9.04 -11.14 3.65
C THR A 103 -8.89 -12.18 4.76
N SER A 104 -8.85 -13.47 4.42
CA SER A 104 -8.71 -14.56 5.38
C SER A 104 -7.24 -14.78 5.76
N TYR A 105 -6.68 -13.81 6.47
CA TYR A 105 -5.35 -13.88 7.07
C TYR A 105 -5.32 -13.07 8.35
N LEU A 106 -4.28 -13.27 9.12
CA LEU A 106 -4.04 -12.57 10.36
C LEU A 106 -2.79 -11.71 10.23
N VAL A 107 -2.85 -10.52 10.81
CA VAL A 107 -1.77 -9.54 10.85
C VAL A 107 -1.29 -9.39 12.28
N CYS A 108 0.01 -9.42 12.49
CA CYS A 108 0.58 -9.08 13.78
C CYS A 108 0.35 -7.58 14.04
N VAL A 109 -0.36 -7.25 15.12
CA VAL A 109 -0.69 -5.87 15.48
C VAL A 109 0.57 -5.05 15.74
N LYS A 110 1.58 -5.61 16.42
CA LYS A 110 2.82 -4.90 16.75
C LYS A 110 3.65 -4.55 15.52
N CYS A 111 3.88 -5.52 14.62
CA CYS A 111 4.57 -5.29 13.36
C CYS A 111 3.82 -4.33 12.43
N PHE A 112 2.49 -4.33 12.45
CA PHE A 112 1.69 -3.38 11.66
C PHE A 112 1.95 -1.92 12.06
N HIS A 113 2.17 -1.64 13.34
CA HIS A 113 2.48 -0.29 13.83
C HIS A 113 3.94 0.13 13.66
N GLY A 114 4.81 -0.75 13.15
CA GLY A 114 6.26 -0.49 13.06
C GLY A 114 6.96 -0.43 14.43
N ASN A 115 6.29 -0.78 15.52
CA ASN A 115 6.84 -0.68 16.87
C ASN A 115 7.56 -1.98 17.26
N ASN A 116 8.72 -2.21 16.62
CA ASN A 116 9.62 -3.30 16.98
C ASN A 116 10.50 -2.78 18.13
N ASN A 117 10.24 -3.21 19.38
CA ASN A 117 10.92 -2.79 20.62
C ASN A 117 12.45 -3.07 20.66
N GLY A 118 13.23 -2.51 19.75
CA GLY A 118 14.70 -2.57 19.71
C GLY A 118 15.31 -3.97 19.52
N LYS A 119 14.50 -5.02 19.45
CA LYS A 119 14.95 -6.37 19.10
C LYS A 119 14.85 -6.50 17.58
N THR A 120 16.01 -6.38 16.95
CA THR A 120 16.37 -6.79 15.59
C THR A 120 15.32 -7.76 15.05
N ASP A 121 14.39 -7.30 14.21
CA ASP A 121 14.55 -7.37 12.77
C ASP A 121 14.19 -6.02 12.12
N ALA A 122 15.19 -5.20 11.82
CA ALA A 122 15.05 -3.84 11.30
C ALA A 122 14.46 -3.75 9.86
N ASN A 123 13.82 -4.81 9.36
CA ASN A 123 13.40 -4.94 7.96
C ASN A 123 12.04 -5.64 7.74
N GLU A 124 11.29 -6.03 8.77
CA GLU A 124 9.99 -6.68 8.52
C GLU A 124 8.86 -5.65 8.33
N GLU A 125 8.63 -5.28 7.06
CA GLU A 125 7.31 -4.86 6.58
C GLU A 125 6.26 -5.87 7.10
N SER A 126 5.28 -5.43 7.90
CA SER A 126 4.13 -6.20 8.45
C SER A 126 4.19 -7.74 8.43
N PHE A 127 4.11 -8.41 9.60
CA PHE A 127 4.02 -9.87 9.64
C PHE A 127 2.59 -10.38 9.41
N ASN A 128 2.37 -11.09 8.30
CA ASN A 128 1.09 -11.62 7.85
C ASN A 128 1.11 -13.16 7.78
N VAL A 129 0.07 -13.83 8.26
CA VAL A 129 -0.03 -15.30 8.24
C VAL A 129 -1.40 -15.73 7.74
N CYS A 130 -1.43 -16.65 6.77
CA CYS A 130 -2.70 -17.19 6.28
C CYS A 130 -3.36 -18.05 7.37
N THR A 131 -4.69 -18.18 7.31
CA THR A 131 -5.46 -18.94 8.32
C THR A 131 -4.98 -20.38 8.48
N THR A 132 -4.61 -21.06 7.39
CA THR A 132 -4.07 -22.43 7.45
C THR A 132 -2.77 -22.48 8.25
N CYS A 133 -1.80 -21.61 7.96
CA CYS A 133 -0.53 -21.61 8.71
C CYS A 133 -0.72 -21.20 10.17
N TYR A 134 -1.69 -20.33 10.44
CA TYR A 134 -2.03 -19.93 11.81
C TYR A 134 -2.63 -21.09 12.61
N LEU A 135 -3.67 -21.76 12.06
CA LEU A 135 -4.35 -22.89 12.71
C LEU A 135 -3.44 -24.11 12.89
N ASP A 136 -2.55 -24.36 11.94
CA ASP A 136 -1.58 -25.45 12.02
C ASP A 136 -0.35 -25.09 12.88
N GLU A 137 -0.28 -23.87 13.43
CA GLU A 137 0.88 -23.35 14.18
C GLU A 137 2.21 -23.44 13.40
N LYS A 138 2.15 -23.35 12.07
CA LYS A 138 3.30 -23.49 11.15
C LYS A 138 4.08 -22.19 10.95
N PHE A 139 4.04 -21.26 11.89
CA PHE A 139 4.77 -19.98 11.78
C PHE A 139 5.64 -19.76 13.01
N LYS A 140 6.77 -19.08 12.82
CA LYS A 140 7.66 -18.66 13.90
C LYS A 140 7.62 -17.15 13.96
N HIS A 141 7.04 -16.61 15.03
CA HIS A 141 6.96 -15.18 15.27
C HIS A 141 6.95 -14.91 16.77
N HIS A 142 7.52 -13.78 17.19
CA HIS A 142 7.72 -13.45 18.61
C HIS A 142 6.52 -12.76 19.27
N HIS A 143 5.64 -12.16 18.47
CA HIS A 143 4.38 -11.60 18.97
C HIS A 143 3.25 -12.63 18.87
N ASN A 144 2.27 -12.51 19.76
CA ASN A 144 1.06 -13.34 19.81
C ASN A 144 -0.24 -12.55 19.55
N GLU A 145 -0.13 -11.24 19.33
CA GLU A 145 -1.26 -10.35 19.08
C GLU A 145 -1.54 -10.29 17.58
N PHE A 146 -2.51 -11.09 17.15
CA PHE A 146 -2.92 -11.22 15.76
C PHE A 146 -4.40 -10.85 15.59
N LEU A 147 -4.71 -10.07 14.57
CA LEU A 147 -6.08 -9.72 14.19
C LEU A 147 -6.27 -9.91 12.69
N ASP A 148 -7.49 -10.21 12.25
CA ASP A 148 -7.80 -10.08 10.83
C ASP A 148 -7.77 -8.58 10.42
N PRO A 149 -7.51 -8.26 9.15
CA PRO A 149 -7.38 -6.86 8.71
C PRO A 149 -8.60 -5.99 9.01
N ASN A 150 -9.82 -6.53 8.93
CA ASN A 150 -11.02 -5.74 9.17
C ASN A 150 -11.16 -5.41 10.67
N LEU A 151 -10.88 -6.38 11.52
CA LEU A 151 -10.87 -6.17 12.97
C LEU A 151 -9.77 -5.21 13.39
N LEU A 152 -8.57 -5.31 12.80
CA LEU A 152 -7.48 -4.37 13.01
C LEU A 152 -7.89 -2.94 12.64
N LEU A 153 -8.42 -2.71 11.44
CA LEU A 153 -8.86 -1.37 11.01
C LEU A 153 -9.96 -0.79 11.91
N ARG A 154 -10.91 -1.62 12.36
CA ARG A 154 -11.94 -1.20 13.32
C ARG A 154 -11.35 -0.85 14.68
N HIS A 155 -10.39 -1.64 15.16
CA HIS A 155 -9.69 -1.39 16.41
C HIS A 155 -8.93 -0.05 16.37
N LEU A 156 -8.18 0.21 15.29
CA LEU A 156 -7.48 1.48 15.07
C LEU A 156 -8.44 2.67 15.05
N ARG A 157 -9.58 2.54 14.37
CA ARG A 157 -10.61 3.58 14.35
C ARG A 157 -11.12 3.90 15.76
N MET A 158 -11.40 2.88 16.57
CA MET A 158 -11.87 3.10 17.95
C MET A 158 -10.79 3.77 18.80
N MET A 159 -9.52 3.36 18.68
CA MET A 159 -8.42 3.99 19.40
C MET A 159 -8.26 5.47 19.05
N GLN A 160 -8.41 5.84 17.77
CA GLN A 160 -8.38 7.23 17.32
C GLN A 160 -9.53 8.06 17.91
N ILE A 161 -10.74 7.52 17.96
CA ILE A 161 -11.89 8.20 18.58
C ILE A 161 -11.63 8.47 20.07
N VAL A 162 -11.14 7.45 20.80
CA VAL A 162 -10.85 7.58 22.24
C VAL A 162 -9.72 8.59 22.49
N ALA A 163 -8.66 8.56 21.68
CA ALA A 163 -7.56 9.53 21.76
C ALA A 163 -8.05 10.97 21.55
N ASN A 164 -8.92 11.19 20.55
CA ASN A 164 -9.47 12.51 20.23
C ASN A 164 -10.45 13.01 21.30
N SER A 165 -11.14 12.12 22.02
CA SER A 165 -11.99 12.49 23.16
C SER A 165 -11.23 12.80 24.45
N SER A 166 -9.92 12.54 24.49
CA SER A 166 -9.10 12.65 25.70
C SER A 166 -8.25 13.94 25.76
N THR A 167 -8.38 14.88 24.82
CA THR A 167 -7.78 16.22 24.96
C THR A 167 -8.45 17.00 26.09
N PRO A 168 -7.72 17.43 27.14
CA PRO A 168 -8.30 18.29 28.17
C PRO A 168 -8.68 19.62 27.55
N SER A 169 -9.93 20.05 27.75
CA SER A 169 -10.38 21.40 27.47
C SER A 169 -9.50 22.38 28.27
N ALA A 170 -8.64 23.12 27.57
CA ALA A 170 -7.94 24.25 28.16
C ALA A 170 -8.98 25.30 28.53
N THR A 171 -9.25 25.46 29.82
CA THR A 171 -9.88 26.66 30.35
C THR A 171 -8.94 27.84 30.13
N ASP A 172 -9.41 28.84 29.39
CA ASP A 172 -8.77 30.16 29.26
C ASP A 172 -8.49 30.78 30.64
N PRO A 173 -7.45 31.61 30.74
CA PRO A 173 -7.77 33.01 30.95
C PRO A 173 -7.10 33.96 29.95
N VAL A 174 -7.90 34.94 29.56
CA VAL A 174 -7.58 36.16 28.81
C VAL A 174 -6.52 36.99 29.56
N VAL A 175 -5.52 37.52 28.85
CA VAL A 175 -5.25 38.97 28.61
C VAL A 175 -3.92 39.11 27.84
N ALA A 176 -3.98 39.99 26.84
CA ALA A 176 -2.99 40.35 25.85
C ALA A 176 -1.69 40.97 26.41
N ASP A 177 -0.59 40.87 25.65
CA ASP A 177 0.02 42.09 25.10
C ASP A 177 0.97 41.86 23.90
N ASN A 178 1.06 42.93 23.12
CA ASN A 178 1.63 43.19 21.79
C ASN A 178 3.09 42.75 21.48
N SER A 179 3.35 42.36 20.21
CA SER A 179 4.18 43.13 19.23
C SER A 179 4.87 42.28 18.15
N SER A 180 4.50 42.56 16.90
CA SER A 180 5.28 42.60 15.62
C SER A 180 6.65 41.90 15.51
N ASN A 181 6.83 41.08 14.45
CA ASN A 181 7.57 41.49 13.23
C ASN A 181 7.68 40.40 12.14
N LEU A 182 7.55 40.87 10.89
CA LEU A 182 7.90 40.21 9.62
C LEU A 182 9.35 39.70 9.60
N SER A 183 9.62 38.59 8.88
CA SER A 183 10.49 38.65 7.70
C SER A 183 10.45 37.36 6.87
N ALA A 184 10.19 37.52 5.58
CA ALA A 184 10.46 36.55 4.54
C ALA A 184 11.94 36.66 4.13
N ASN A 185 12.59 35.53 3.77
CA ASN A 185 13.09 35.36 2.40
C ASN A 185 13.91 34.08 2.19
N ASN A 186 13.69 33.55 0.99
CA ASN A 186 14.31 32.41 0.32
C ASN A 186 15.83 32.54 0.16
N GLN A 187 16.51 31.41 -0.03
CA GLN A 187 17.54 31.32 -1.07
C GLN A 187 17.81 29.88 -1.55
N LEU A 188 17.71 29.73 -2.88
CA LEU A 188 18.06 28.57 -3.70
C LEU A 188 19.58 28.35 -3.76
N LYS A 189 20.01 27.10 -4.01
CA LYS A 189 21.15 26.83 -4.90
C LYS A 189 21.13 25.43 -5.51
N ALA A 190 21.58 25.38 -6.75
CA ALA A 190 21.42 24.31 -7.73
C ALA A 190 22.67 23.44 -7.94
N GLY A 191 22.48 22.30 -8.63
CA GLY A 191 23.50 21.40 -9.20
C GLY A 191 23.57 20.05 -8.47
N SER A 192 23.55 18.85 -9.08
CA SER A 192 23.83 18.43 -10.46
C SER A 192 23.27 17.02 -10.71
N SER A 193 23.12 16.68 -11.99
CA SER A 193 22.61 15.44 -12.60
C SER A 193 23.18 14.12 -12.07
N SER A 194 22.29 13.15 -11.80
CA SER A 194 22.46 11.70 -11.99
C SER A 194 21.07 11.04 -11.95
N LYS A 195 20.55 10.56 -13.09
CA LYS A 195 19.23 9.91 -13.17
C LYS A 195 19.31 8.49 -12.62
N SER A 196 19.23 8.39 -11.29
CA SER A 196 18.73 7.21 -10.57
C SER A 196 17.21 7.22 -10.68
N ILE A 197 16.61 6.17 -11.24
CA ILE A 197 15.16 5.97 -11.19
C ILE A 197 14.84 5.68 -9.72
N ASN A 198 14.47 6.71 -8.99
CA ASN A 198 14.20 6.62 -7.56
C ASN A 198 12.85 5.90 -7.36
N GLN A 199 12.90 4.77 -6.65
CA GLN A 199 11.77 3.95 -6.18
C GLN A 199 10.66 4.75 -5.47
N THR A 200 10.93 5.99 -5.09
CA THR A 200 9.98 6.94 -4.49
C THR A 200 9.07 7.66 -5.49
N SER A 201 9.43 7.75 -6.78
CA SER A 201 8.68 8.61 -7.72
C SER A 201 7.27 8.10 -8.05
N PHE A 202 7.08 6.78 -8.19
CA PHE A 202 5.76 6.21 -8.50
C PHE A 202 4.78 6.23 -7.31
N ILE A 203 5.27 5.99 -6.10
CA ILE A 203 4.45 5.98 -4.88
C ILE A 203 4.08 7.42 -4.48
N VAL A 204 5.04 8.36 -4.57
CA VAL A 204 4.80 9.78 -4.25
C VAL A 204 3.82 10.43 -5.23
N ALA A 205 3.83 10.04 -6.51
CA ALA A 205 2.90 10.58 -7.50
C ALA A 205 1.43 10.26 -7.17
N LEU A 206 1.13 9.10 -6.57
CA LEU A 206 -0.23 8.76 -6.17
C LEU A 206 -0.63 9.30 -4.80
N GLU A 207 0.28 9.42 -3.83
CA GLU A 207 0.01 10.14 -2.57
C GLU A 207 -0.35 11.62 -2.83
N LEU A 208 0.27 12.23 -3.84
CA LEU A 208 -0.07 13.57 -4.31
C LEU A 208 -1.40 13.62 -5.08
N ALA A 209 -1.74 12.58 -5.85
CA ALA A 209 -2.99 12.51 -6.62
C ALA A 209 -4.23 12.17 -5.76
N LEU A 210 -4.06 11.44 -4.65
CA LEU A 210 -5.13 11.07 -3.72
C LEU A 210 -5.45 12.16 -2.68
N GLY A 211 -4.78 13.33 -2.75
CA GLY A 211 -5.19 14.51 -2.02
C GLY A 211 -5.38 14.26 -0.52
N VAL A 212 -4.32 13.89 0.19
CA VAL A 212 -4.25 14.12 1.64
C VAL A 212 -4.05 15.62 1.89
N GLY A 213 -5.03 16.41 1.46
CA GLY A 213 -5.18 17.81 1.80
C GLY A 213 -5.73 17.89 3.22
N ASN A 214 -5.08 18.71 4.04
CA ASN A 214 -5.60 19.21 5.30
C ASN A 214 -7.13 19.40 5.22
N PHE A 215 -7.87 18.63 6.01
CA PHE A 215 -9.27 18.94 6.32
C PHE A 215 -9.29 20.20 7.19
N ILE A 216 -9.29 21.36 6.54
CA ILE A 216 -9.74 22.61 7.15
C ILE A 216 -11.26 22.50 7.25
N GLY A 217 -11.77 22.72 8.45
CA GLY A 217 -13.15 22.45 8.86
C GLY A 217 -14.20 23.06 7.95
N CYS A 218 -15.24 22.26 7.68
CA CYS A 218 -16.48 22.77 7.17
C CYS A 218 -17.36 23.17 8.37
N SER A 219 -17.42 24.48 8.65
CA SER A 219 -18.43 25.02 9.55
C SER A 219 -19.82 24.87 8.92
N ILE A 220 -20.75 24.37 9.73
CA ILE A 220 -22.18 24.28 9.43
C ILE A 220 -22.76 25.70 9.42
N MET A 221 -23.49 26.03 8.36
CA MET A 221 -24.57 27.03 8.36
C MET A 221 -25.88 26.31 8.06
#